data_AF-L9WPS2-F1
#
_entry.id   AF-L9WPS2-F1
#
_cell.length_a   1.000
_cell.length_b   1.000
_cell.length_c   1.000
_cell.angle_alpha   90.00
_cell.angle_beta   90.00
_cell.angle_gamma   90.00
#
_symmetry.space_group_name_H-M   'P 1'
#
loop_
_entity.id
_entity.type
_entity.pdbx_description
1 polymer ?
#
loop_
_entity_poly.entity_id
_entity_poly.type
_entity_poly.pdbx_seq_one_letter_code
_entity_poly.pdbx_strand_id
1 'polypeptide(L)'
;MTAPQTMTEVGQLVRSAGRVVSVDLPETIADVDGYDSVDDSTKTELAGQTMLLPRRLSIEQRRTRLLDRLKHDYGIGHADVEFAADGTIEYLAVGSRPAGIGPTLAPGSVAVAIRADPAPDASPGDAVRIWCREGDSLRRVAGGELRGVAGDVATVAVDSDDARRLEADDTYRLVTLPRSPGTERELVSVLRAAPETVITRPITAGDALDGATIDSLPVLVIAIDRGGLDESGQLALPAGETRLEAGDVAYVLGRPEALRRLAELEREDRSGEPSPTAHPQER
;
A
#
# COMPACT_ATOMS: atom_id res chain seq x y z
N MET A 1 -35.47 45.53 -5.86
CA MET A 1 -34.80 46.25 -4.76
C MET A 1 -33.89 45.25 -4.05
N THR A 2 -32.63 45.22 -4.47
CA THR A 2 -31.59 44.34 -3.91
C THR A 2 -30.95 45.07 -2.74
N ALA A 3 -31.04 44.50 -1.54
CA ALA A 3 -30.45 45.07 -0.33
C ALA A 3 -28.91 45.10 -0.46
N PRO A 4 -28.22 46.10 0.12
CA PRO A 4 -26.78 46.23 0.02
C PRO A 4 -26.09 45.11 0.81
N GLN A 5 -25.19 44.39 0.15
CA GLN A 5 -24.27 43.43 0.77
C GLN A 5 -23.50 44.15 1.88
N THR A 6 -23.76 43.79 3.13
CA THR A 6 -23.19 44.52 4.27
C THR A 6 -21.71 44.24 4.39
N MET A 7 -20.92 45.32 4.48
CA MET A 7 -19.48 45.38 4.76
C MET A 7 -18.99 44.46 5.90
N THR A 8 -19.89 44.00 6.76
CA THR A 8 -19.63 43.08 7.89
C THR A 8 -19.27 41.67 7.45
N GLU A 9 -19.93 41.10 6.43
CA GLU A 9 -19.57 39.76 5.91
C GLU A 9 -18.20 39.78 5.22
N VAL A 10 -17.94 40.87 4.48
CA VAL A 10 -16.63 41.11 3.85
C VAL A 10 -15.54 41.31 4.93
N GLY A 11 -15.87 42.00 6.03
CA GLY A 11 -14.97 42.22 7.17
C GLY A 11 -14.67 40.97 8.02
N GLN A 12 -15.52 39.95 7.96
CA GLN A 12 -15.29 38.66 8.62
C GLN A 12 -14.39 37.76 7.75
N LEU A 13 -14.59 37.77 6.42
CA LEU A 13 -13.73 37.11 5.43
C LEU A 13 -12.30 37.69 5.41
N VAL A 14 -12.16 39.01 5.55
CA VAL A 14 -10.85 39.71 5.56
C VAL A 14 -10.08 39.48 6.88
N ARG A 15 -10.76 39.19 7.99
CA ARG A 15 -10.10 38.84 9.27
C ARG A 15 -9.50 37.43 9.26
N SER A 16 -10.00 36.54 8.40
CA SER A 16 -9.39 35.22 8.11
C SER A 16 -8.27 35.28 7.08
N ALA A 17 -8.31 36.22 6.13
CA ALA A 17 -7.30 36.33 5.06
C ALA A 17 -5.88 36.62 5.58
N GLY A 18 -5.73 37.29 6.72
CA GLY A 18 -4.44 37.47 7.40
C GLY A 18 -3.96 36.28 8.23
N ARG A 19 -4.77 35.21 8.36
CA ARG A 19 -4.52 34.07 9.25
C ARG A 19 -4.18 32.77 8.53
N VAL A 20 -4.26 32.76 7.21
CA VAL A 20 -3.99 31.58 6.37
C VAL A 20 -2.86 31.85 5.37
N VAL A 21 -2.20 30.78 4.94
CA VAL A 21 -1.24 30.69 3.83
C VAL A 21 -1.85 29.75 2.80
N SER A 22 -1.79 30.15 1.54
CA SER A 22 -2.08 29.29 0.40
C SER A 22 -0.87 28.42 0.07
N VAL A 23 -1.10 27.13 -0.10
CA VAL A 23 -0.13 26.15 -0.59
C VAL A 23 -0.74 25.52 -1.82
N ASP A 24 -0.06 25.63 -2.96
CA ASP A 24 -0.51 25.05 -4.21
C ASP A 24 -0.04 23.59 -4.31
N LEU A 25 -0.97 22.69 -4.62
CA LEU A 25 -0.65 21.30 -4.92
C LEU A 25 -0.02 21.22 -6.33
N PRO A 26 0.91 20.28 -6.57
CA PRO A 26 1.50 20.10 -7.90
C PRO A 26 0.45 19.62 -8.91
N GLU A 27 0.73 19.87 -10.19
CA GLU A 27 -0.11 19.41 -11.31
C GLU A 27 -0.07 17.88 -11.47
N THR A 28 1.06 17.27 -11.12
CA THR A 28 1.25 15.82 -11.19
C THR A 28 1.30 15.23 -9.79
N ILE A 29 0.43 14.25 -9.53
CA ILE A 29 0.37 13.53 -8.27
C ILE A 29 0.78 12.07 -8.53
N ALA A 30 1.82 11.62 -7.85
CA ALA A 30 2.33 10.26 -7.99
C ALA A 30 1.52 9.24 -7.16
N ASP A 31 1.70 7.95 -7.45
CA ASP A 31 1.25 6.87 -6.57
C ASP A 31 2.31 6.55 -5.52
N VAL A 32 1.85 6.18 -4.32
CA VAL A 32 2.74 5.74 -3.25
C VAL A 32 3.14 4.28 -3.49
N ASP A 33 4.44 4.01 -3.56
CA ASP A 33 4.98 2.65 -3.70
C ASP A 33 4.48 1.73 -2.56
N GLY A 34 4.00 0.55 -2.93
CA GLY A 34 3.50 -0.44 -1.97
C GLY A 34 2.11 -0.13 -1.40
N TYR A 35 1.41 0.86 -1.95
CA TYR A 35 0.00 1.14 -1.70
C TYR A 35 -0.82 0.97 -3.00
N ASP A 36 -2.14 0.80 -2.84
CA ASP A 36 -3.05 0.77 -3.99
C ASP A 36 -3.20 2.20 -4.55
N SER A 37 -3.36 2.35 -5.87
CA SER A 37 -3.58 3.66 -6.48
C SER A 37 -4.89 4.29 -5.99
N VAL A 38 -4.92 5.62 -5.90
CA VAL A 38 -6.17 6.38 -5.71
C VAL A 38 -6.86 6.55 -7.07
N ASP A 39 -8.20 6.59 -7.09
CA ASP A 39 -8.99 6.88 -8.29
C ASP A 39 -8.48 8.14 -9.02
N ASP A 40 -8.35 8.03 -10.35
CA ASP A 40 -7.81 9.10 -11.20
C ASP A 40 -8.65 10.39 -11.13
N SER A 41 -9.96 10.27 -10.87
CA SER A 41 -10.83 11.42 -10.65
C SER A 41 -10.41 12.26 -9.44
N THR A 42 -9.98 11.61 -8.36
CA THR A 42 -9.52 12.27 -7.13
C THR A 42 -8.18 12.93 -7.35
N LYS A 43 -7.25 12.27 -8.08
CA LYS A 43 -5.97 12.88 -8.47
C LYS A 43 -6.18 14.11 -9.36
N THR A 44 -7.13 14.03 -10.30
CA THR A 44 -7.48 15.15 -11.19
C THR A 44 -8.09 16.33 -10.42
N GLU A 45 -8.91 16.05 -9.40
CA GLU A 45 -9.48 17.09 -8.54
C GLU A 45 -8.41 17.81 -7.71
N LEU A 46 -7.43 17.04 -7.20
CA LEU A 46 -6.35 17.57 -6.37
C LEU A 46 -5.26 18.30 -7.17
N ALA A 47 -5.05 17.91 -8.43
CA ALA A 47 -4.01 18.48 -9.28
C ALA A 47 -4.15 20.01 -9.41
N GLY A 48 -3.08 20.74 -9.10
CA GLY A 48 -3.04 22.20 -9.20
C GLY A 48 -3.92 22.94 -8.17
N GLN A 49 -4.55 22.24 -7.22
CA GLN A 49 -5.49 22.86 -6.28
C GLN A 49 -4.76 23.70 -5.21
N THR A 50 -5.26 24.90 -4.91
CA THR A 50 -4.76 25.71 -3.79
C THR A 50 -5.41 25.30 -2.46
N MET A 51 -4.59 24.89 -1.50
CA MET A 51 -4.98 24.52 -0.15
C MET A 51 -4.68 25.65 0.85
N LEU A 52 -5.65 26.00 1.69
CA LEU A 52 -5.48 27.02 2.73
C LEU A 52 -5.07 26.39 4.07
N LEU A 53 -3.92 26.79 4.60
CA LEU A 53 -3.37 26.33 5.89
C LEU A 53 -3.17 27.50 6.87
N PRO A 54 -3.19 27.28 8.19
CA PRO A 54 -2.90 28.34 9.17
C PRO A 54 -1.48 28.94 9.05
N ARG A 55 -1.35 30.26 9.18
CA ARG A 55 -0.08 31.01 8.96
C ARG A 55 1.06 30.69 9.93
N ARG A 56 0.73 30.36 11.19
CA ARG A 56 1.70 30.20 12.29
C ARG A 56 2.24 28.77 12.44
N LEU A 57 2.26 28.02 11.35
CA LEU A 57 2.76 26.65 11.33
C LEU A 57 4.17 26.61 10.75
N SER A 58 5.06 25.85 11.39
CA SER A 58 6.33 25.43 10.79
C SER A 58 6.06 24.56 9.55
N ILE A 59 7.07 24.34 8.70
CA ILE A 59 6.95 23.46 7.53
C ILE A 59 6.44 22.07 7.95
N GLU A 60 7.01 21.50 9.00
CA GLU A 60 6.59 20.21 9.53
C GLU A 60 5.12 20.19 9.97
N GLN A 61 4.69 21.24 10.67
CA GLN A 61 3.28 21.36 11.07
C GLN A 61 2.33 21.58 9.89
N ARG A 62 2.78 22.27 8.83
CA ARG A 62 2.02 22.41 7.58
C ARG A 62 1.90 21.06 6.87
N ARG A 63 2.99 20.29 6.81
CA ARG A 63 3.01 18.92 6.31
C ARG A 63 1.99 18.07 7.03
N THR A 64 2.07 17.96 8.35
CA THR A 64 1.11 17.18 9.13
C THR A 64 -0.33 17.61 8.86
N ARG A 65 -0.61 18.93 8.84
CA ARG A 65 -1.96 19.44 8.59
C ARG A 65 -2.47 19.17 7.19
N LEU A 66 -1.62 19.27 6.18
CA LEU A 66 -1.98 18.96 4.80
C LEU A 66 -2.29 17.47 4.66
N LEU A 67 -1.43 16.61 5.21
CA LEU A 67 -1.61 15.16 5.19
C LEU A 67 -2.92 14.74 5.86
N ASP A 68 -3.20 15.27 7.06
CA ASP A 68 -4.45 14.98 7.78
C ASP A 68 -5.68 15.40 6.95
N ARG A 69 -5.60 16.54 6.28
CA ARG A 69 -6.68 17.07 5.45
C ARG A 69 -6.89 16.25 4.19
N LEU A 70 -5.82 15.86 3.48
CA LEU A 70 -5.90 14.98 2.32
C LEU A 70 -6.55 13.63 2.67
N LYS A 71 -6.17 13.06 3.81
CA LYS A 71 -6.77 11.80 4.31
C LYS A 71 -8.24 11.96 4.64
N HIS A 72 -8.61 13.04 5.31
CA HIS A 72 -9.98 13.24 5.79
C HIS A 72 -10.95 13.68 4.69
N ASP A 73 -10.56 14.66 3.88
CA ASP A 73 -11.45 15.31 2.91
C ASP A 73 -11.59 14.46 1.63
N TYR A 74 -10.56 13.70 1.26
CA TYR A 74 -10.51 12.95 -0.02
C TYR A 74 -10.44 11.43 0.15
N GLY A 75 -10.55 10.91 1.38
CA GLY A 75 -10.54 9.47 1.64
C GLY A 75 -9.21 8.77 1.31
N ILE A 76 -8.12 9.54 1.23
CA ILE A 76 -6.79 9.02 0.92
C ILE A 76 -6.28 8.16 2.10
N GLY A 77 -5.74 6.98 1.80
CA GLY A 77 -5.18 6.09 2.82
C GLY A 77 -3.82 6.54 3.33
N HIS A 78 -2.95 6.95 2.41
CA HIS A 78 -1.62 7.47 2.69
C HIS A 78 -1.29 8.62 1.74
N ALA A 79 -0.59 9.63 2.24
CA ALA A 79 -0.04 10.71 1.42
C ALA A 79 1.40 10.98 1.86
N ASP A 80 2.31 11.11 0.90
CA ASP A 80 3.68 11.60 1.09
C ASP A 80 3.79 12.96 0.42
N VAL A 81 4.34 13.94 1.13
CA VAL A 81 4.51 15.32 0.65
C VAL A 81 5.90 15.80 0.99
N GLU A 82 6.64 16.31 0.03
CA GLU A 82 7.91 16.99 0.29
C GLU A 82 7.77 18.49 0.10
N PHE A 83 8.23 19.25 1.10
CA PHE A 83 8.24 20.71 1.07
C PHE A 83 9.65 21.22 0.83
N ALA A 84 9.78 22.19 -0.07
CA ALA A 84 10.95 23.02 -0.21
C ALA A 84 11.16 23.91 1.03
N ALA A 85 12.37 24.49 1.15
CA ALA A 85 12.71 25.41 2.22
C ALA A 85 11.83 26.69 2.25
N ASP A 86 11.26 27.08 1.10
CA ASP A 86 10.36 28.23 0.99
C ASP A 86 8.88 27.88 1.31
N GLY A 87 8.57 26.60 1.50
CA GLY A 87 7.24 26.09 1.82
C GLY A 87 6.38 25.75 0.60
N THR A 88 6.94 25.72 -0.60
CA THR A 88 6.31 25.11 -1.78
C THR A 88 6.38 23.58 -1.72
N ILE A 89 5.45 22.88 -2.40
CA ILE A 89 5.45 21.42 -2.47
C ILE A 89 6.24 21.00 -3.71
N GLU A 90 7.32 20.24 -3.51
CA GLU A 90 8.15 19.70 -4.61
C GLU A 90 7.69 18.31 -5.03
N TYR A 91 7.06 17.56 -4.12
CA TYR A 91 6.57 16.22 -4.38
C TYR A 91 5.28 15.95 -3.61
N LEU A 92 4.33 15.30 -4.28
CA LEU A 92 3.11 14.77 -3.67
C LEU A 92 2.81 13.40 -4.28
N ALA A 93 2.69 12.39 -3.42
CA ALA A 93 2.16 11.10 -3.77
C ALA A 93 1.00 10.71 -2.86
N VAL A 94 0.01 10.02 -3.43
CA VAL A 94 -1.15 9.53 -2.71
C VAL A 94 -1.33 8.04 -2.95
N GLY A 95 -1.80 7.33 -1.94
CA GLY A 95 -2.14 5.92 -2.00
C GLY A 95 -3.48 5.68 -1.32
N SER A 96 -4.32 4.88 -1.94
CA SER A 96 -5.46 4.30 -1.25
C SER A 96 -4.94 3.21 -0.31
N ARG A 97 -5.58 3.08 0.84
CA ARG A 97 -5.30 1.92 1.69
C ARG A 97 -5.84 0.70 0.95
N PRO A 98 -5.15 -0.45 0.93
CA PRO A 98 -5.64 -1.61 0.20
C PRO A 98 -7.06 -1.97 0.61
N ALA A 99 -8.01 -1.64 -0.25
CA ALA A 99 -9.44 -1.67 0.05
C ALA A 99 -9.98 -3.05 -0.31
N GLY A 100 -9.83 -4.00 0.61
CA GLY A 100 -10.56 -5.26 0.62
C GLY A 100 -11.65 -5.24 1.69
N ILE A 101 -12.61 -6.19 1.61
CA ILE A 101 -13.62 -6.41 2.66
C ILE A 101 -12.91 -6.68 4.00
N GLY A 102 -12.78 -5.62 4.80
CA GLY A 102 -12.14 -5.63 6.12
C GLY A 102 -10.60 -5.72 6.10
N PRO A 103 -9.93 -5.30 7.19
CA PRO A 103 -8.47 -5.31 7.32
C PRO A 103 -7.84 -6.71 7.32
N THR A 104 -8.64 -7.78 7.17
CA THR A 104 -8.24 -9.17 7.37
C THR A 104 -8.25 -9.99 6.08
N LEU A 105 -8.53 -9.39 4.92
CA LEU A 105 -8.44 -10.04 3.61
C LEU A 105 -7.03 -9.85 3.02
N ALA A 106 -6.34 -10.96 2.76
CA ALA A 106 -4.98 -10.94 2.19
C ALA A 106 -4.99 -10.48 0.72
N PRO A 107 -3.91 -9.86 0.22
CA PRO A 107 -3.73 -9.64 -1.22
C PRO A 107 -3.91 -10.94 -2.01
N GLY A 108 -4.50 -10.86 -3.20
CA GLY A 108 -4.83 -12.04 -4.02
C GLY A 108 -6.02 -12.86 -3.51
N SER A 109 -6.65 -12.47 -2.40
CA SER A 109 -7.88 -13.08 -1.91
C SER A 109 -9.11 -12.21 -2.18
N VAL A 110 -10.24 -12.84 -2.47
CA VAL A 110 -11.55 -12.20 -2.62
C VAL A 110 -12.56 -12.79 -1.65
N ALA A 111 -13.55 -12.00 -1.25
CA ALA A 111 -14.66 -12.48 -0.43
C ALA A 111 -15.84 -12.84 -1.34
N VAL A 112 -16.32 -14.08 -1.23
CA VAL A 112 -17.43 -14.62 -2.03
C VAL A 112 -18.54 -15.08 -1.11
N ALA A 113 -19.79 -14.73 -1.44
CA ALA A 113 -20.96 -15.30 -0.80
C ALA A 113 -21.34 -16.58 -1.53
N ILE A 114 -21.38 -17.71 -0.82
CA ILE A 114 -21.75 -19.02 -1.36
C ILE A 114 -22.92 -19.58 -0.56
N ARG A 115 -23.80 -20.35 -1.21
CA ARG A 115 -24.77 -21.17 -0.48
C ARG A 115 -24.05 -22.35 0.13
N ALA A 116 -24.05 -22.45 1.45
CA ALA A 116 -23.38 -23.52 2.17
C ALA A 116 -23.95 -23.71 3.57
N ASP A 117 -23.73 -24.90 4.12
CA ASP A 117 -24.11 -25.28 5.49
C ASP A 117 -22.83 -25.47 6.33
N PRO A 118 -22.27 -24.40 6.92
CA PRO A 118 -21.10 -24.51 7.78
C PRO A 118 -21.45 -25.25 9.07
N ALA A 119 -20.43 -25.83 9.72
CA ALA A 119 -20.64 -26.48 11.00
C ALA A 119 -21.21 -25.47 12.04
N PRO A 120 -22.08 -25.89 12.97
CA PRO A 120 -22.75 -24.99 13.92
C PRO A 120 -21.80 -24.18 14.82
N ASP A 121 -20.61 -24.71 15.04
CA ASP A 121 -19.51 -24.15 15.83
C ASP A 121 -18.50 -23.36 14.98
N ALA A 122 -18.67 -23.31 13.66
CA ALA A 122 -17.80 -22.55 12.77
C ALA A 122 -17.95 -21.04 13.04
N SER A 123 -16.82 -20.40 13.25
CA SER A 123 -16.72 -18.98 13.58
C SER A 123 -15.98 -18.20 12.50
N PRO A 124 -16.27 -16.89 12.32
CA PRO A 124 -15.43 -16.03 11.50
C PRO A 124 -13.96 -16.15 11.91
N GLY A 125 -13.07 -16.41 10.96
CA GLY A 125 -11.66 -16.71 11.24
C GLY A 125 -11.27 -18.17 11.00
N ASP A 126 -12.24 -19.08 10.96
CA ASP A 126 -11.94 -20.50 10.79
C ASP A 126 -11.50 -20.82 9.37
N ALA A 127 -10.44 -21.60 9.25
CA ALA A 127 -10.04 -22.18 7.98
C ALA A 127 -11.07 -23.21 7.52
N VAL A 128 -11.50 -23.12 6.27
CA VAL A 128 -12.52 -24.00 5.69
C VAL A 128 -12.03 -24.62 4.37
N ARG A 129 -12.53 -25.82 4.08
CA ARG A 129 -12.47 -26.41 2.72
C ARG A 129 -13.86 -26.39 2.10
N ILE A 130 -13.92 -25.99 0.84
CA ILE A 130 -15.15 -25.87 0.07
C ILE A 130 -15.23 -27.06 -0.89
N TRP A 131 -16.33 -27.80 -0.80
CA TRP A 131 -16.60 -28.98 -1.63
C TRP A 131 -17.90 -28.80 -2.40
N CYS A 132 -17.89 -29.16 -3.67
CA CYS A 132 -19.08 -29.27 -4.50
C CYS A 132 -19.50 -30.74 -4.62
N ARG A 133 -20.80 -30.98 -4.72
CA ARG A 133 -21.35 -32.31 -4.99
C ARG A 133 -21.47 -32.52 -6.50
N GLU A 134 -20.83 -33.57 -7.00
CA GLU A 134 -20.95 -34.04 -8.38
C GLU A 134 -21.55 -35.44 -8.36
N GLY A 135 -22.86 -35.53 -8.61
CA GLY A 135 -23.62 -36.78 -8.46
C GLY A 135 -23.51 -37.33 -7.03
N ASP A 136 -23.00 -38.56 -6.91
CA ASP A 136 -22.77 -39.24 -5.62
C ASP A 136 -21.38 -38.95 -5.00
N SER A 137 -20.56 -38.12 -5.64
CA SER A 137 -19.19 -37.82 -5.21
C SER A 137 -19.02 -36.38 -4.71
N LEU A 138 -17.98 -36.15 -3.92
CA LEU A 138 -17.58 -34.82 -3.47
C LEU A 138 -16.26 -34.43 -4.13
N ARG A 139 -16.24 -33.29 -4.81
CA ARG A 139 -15.03 -32.70 -5.38
C ARG A 139 -14.63 -31.48 -4.58
N ARG A 140 -13.35 -31.40 -4.21
CA ARG A 140 -12.80 -30.20 -3.57
C ARG A 140 -12.72 -29.08 -4.61
N VAL A 141 -13.23 -27.91 -4.26
CA VAL A 141 -13.25 -26.73 -5.16
C VAL A 141 -12.16 -25.74 -4.76
N ALA A 142 -12.11 -25.39 -3.47
CA ALA A 142 -11.22 -24.35 -2.96
C ALA A 142 -10.91 -24.54 -1.46
N GLY A 143 -9.90 -23.82 -0.97
CA GLY A 143 -9.70 -23.55 0.45
C GLY A 143 -9.99 -22.08 0.76
N GLY A 144 -10.34 -21.77 2.01
CA GLY A 144 -10.60 -20.39 2.40
C GLY A 144 -10.73 -20.18 3.89
N GLU A 145 -11.22 -19.00 4.26
CA GLU A 145 -11.54 -18.61 5.63
C GLU A 145 -13.01 -18.19 5.72
N LEU A 146 -13.73 -18.68 6.74
CA LEU A 146 -15.09 -18.23 7.01
C LEU A 146 -15.07 -16.78 7.53
N ARG A 147 -15.94 -15.92 6.98
CA ARG A 147 -16.07 -14.51 7.39
C ARG A 147 -17.38 -14.21 8.09
N GLY A 148 -18.41 -14.99 7.79
CA GLY A 148 -19.73 -14.80 8.37
C GLY A 148 -20.73 -15.78 7.78
N VAL A 149 -21.84 -15.98 8.49
CA VAL A 149 -22.93 -16.86 8.08
C VAL A 149 -24.24 -16.12 8.32
N ALA A 150 -25.10 -16.11 7.30
CA ALA A 150 -26.45 -15.57 7.37
C ALA A 150 -27.42 -16.55 6.71
N GLY A 151 -28.13 -17.34 7.52
CA GLY A 151 -28.97 -18.43 7.01
C GLY A 151 -28.13 -19.51 6.34
N ASP A 152 -28.48 -19.85 5.10
CA ASP A 152 -27.78 -20.82 4.23
C ASP A 152 -26.67 -20.18 3.39
N VAL A 153 -26.34 -18.90 3.62
CA VAL A 153 -25.28 -18.19 2.91
C VAL A 153 -24.08 -18.00 3.83
N ALA A 154 -22.92 -18.48 3.38
CA ALA A 154 -21.65 -18.25 4.04
C ALA A 154 -20.80 -17.27 3.20
N THR A 155 -20.23 -16.27 3.85
CA THR A 155 -19.18 -15.43 3.24
C THR A 155 -17.84 -16.07 3.52
N VAL A 156 -17.08 -16.38 2.48
CA VAL A 156 -15.75 -16.98 2.57
C VAL A 156 -14.72 -16.09 1.88
N ALA A 157 -13.54 -15.95 2.49
CA ALA A 157 -12.37 -15.44 1.81
C ALA A 157 -11.64 -16.59 1.13
N VAL A 158 -11.42 -16.48 -0.17
CA VAL A 158 -10.77 -17.49 -1.01
C VAL A 158 -9.73 -16.83 -1.90
N ASP A 159 -8.81 -17.60 -2.45
CA ASP A 159 -7.91 -17.13 -3.49
C ASP A 159 -8.71 -16.66 -4.73
N SER A 160 -8.27 -15.57 -5.36
CA SER A 160 -8.94 -14.96 -6.50
C SER A 160 -9.03 -15.87 -7.73
N ASP A 161 -8.08 -16.79 -7.92
CA ASP A 161 -8.11 -17.78 -9.01
C ASP A 161 -9.09 -18.92 -8.70
N ASP A 162 -9.21 -19.28 -7.42
CA ASP A 162 -10.16 -20.29 -6.93
C ASP A 162 -11.61 -19.78 -6.96
N ALA A 163 -11.81 -18.47 -6.77
CA ALA A 163 -13.13 -17.84 -6.73
C ALA A 163 -13.95 -18.08 -8.01
N ARG A 164 -13.29 -18.16 -9.16
CA ARG A 164 -13.94 -18.42 -10.47
C ARG A 164 -14.55 -19.82 -10.59
N ARG A 165 -14.24 -20.71 -9.65
CA ARG A 165 -14.78 -22.08 -9.60
C ARG A 165 -16.01 -22.20 -8.68
N LEU A 166 -16.41 -21.08 -8.05
CA LEU A 166 -17.58 -20.99 -7.19
C LEU A 166 -18.72 -20.33 -7.98
N GLU A 167 -19.74 -21.12 -8.28
CA GLU A 167 -20.95 -20.71 -8.99
C GLU A 167 -22.00 -20.23 -7.99
N ALA A 168 -22.71 -19.15 -8.32
CA ALA A 168 -23.65 -18.49 -7.40
C ALA A 168 -24.89 -19.35 -7.06
N ASP A 169 -25.28 -20.24 -7.97
CA ASP A 169 -26.50 -21.05 -7.82
C ASP A 169 -26.25 -22.42 -7.17
N ASP A 170 -24.99 -22.83 -7.05
CA ASP A 170 -24.59 -24.12 -6.47
C ASP A 170 -24.64 -24.11 -4.94
N THR A 171 -24.85 -25.29 -4.35
CA THR A 171 -24.77 -25.50 -2.90
C THR A 171 -23.50 -26.25 -2.53
N TYR A 172 -22.70 -25.67 -1.64
CA TYR A 172 -21.41 -26.17 -1.23
C TYR A 172 -21.45 -26.79 0.17
N ARG A 173 -20.61 -27.81 0.38
CA ARG A 173 -20.31 -28.33 1.71
C ARG A 173 -19.05 -27.66 2.24
N LEU A 174 -19.16 -27.04 3.42
CA LEU A 174 -18.03 -26.48 4.14
C LEU A 174 -17.51 -27.48 5.16
N VAL A 175 -16.19 -27.66 5.19
CA VAL A 175 -15.50 -28.45 6.22
C VAL A 175 -14.58 -27.51 6.98
N THR A 176 -14.94 -27.20 8.22
CA THR A 176 -14.11 -26.43 9.15
C THR A 176 -12.89 -27.25 9.54
N LEU A 177 -11.71 -26.65 9.40
CA LEU A 177 -10.44 -27.28 9.74
C LEU A 177 -10.00 -26.84 11.14
N PRO A 178 -9.41 -27.74 11.95
CA PRO A 178 -8.79 -27.33 13.20
C PRO A 178 -7.53 -26.51 12.89
N ARG A 179 -7.57 -25.20 13.15
CA ARG A 179 -6.38 -24.34 13.32
C ARG A 179 -6.77 -23.04 14.02
N SER A 180 -5.98 -22.63 15.02
CA SER A 180 -6.05 -21.28 15.58
C SER A 180 -5.77 -20.26 14.48
N PRO A 181 -6.45 -19.09 14.42
CA PRO A 181 -6.05 -18.00 13.54
C PRO A 181 -4.60 -17.65 13.87
N GLY A 182 -3.69 -17.94 12.94
CA GLY A 182 -2.25 -17.94 13.19
C GLY A 182 -1.74 -16.56 13.58
N THR A 183 -0.68 -16.52 14.39
CA THR A 183 0.13 -15.33 14.72
C THR A 183 0.42 -14.43 13.51
N GLU A 184 0.49 -15.02 12.31
CA GLU A 184 0.56 -14.34 11.01
C GLU A 184 -0.54 -13.30 10.79
N ARG A 185 -1.78 -13.56 11.23
CA ARG A 185 -2.90 -12.61 11.13
C ARG A 185 -2.69 -11.39 12.03
N GLU A 186 -2.20 -11.61 13.24
CA GLU A 186 -1.91 -10.52 14.18
C GLU A 186 -0.80 -9.64 13.61
N LEU A 187 0.27 -10.25 13.09
CA LEU A 187 1.35 -9.56 12.40
C LEU A 187 0.86 -8.77 11.18
N VAL A 188 0.08 -9.38 10.28
CA VAL A 188 -0.45 -8.72 9.08
C VAL A 188 -1.41 -7.59 9.46
N SER A 189 -2.22 -7.76 10.51
CA SER A 189 -3.12 -6.72 11.00
C SER A 189 -2.34 -5.53 11.57
N VAL A 190 -1.26 -5.78 12.31
CA VAL A 190 -0.35 -4.74 12.80
C VAL A 190 0.32 -4.01 11.64
N LEU A 191 0.86 -4.73 10.65
CA LEU A 191 1.49 -4.12 9.48
C LEU A 191 0.50 -3.28 8.65
N ARG A 192 -0.73 -3.77 8.40
CA ARG A 192 -1.77 -2.98 7.72
C ARG A 192 -2.24 -1.77 8.53
N ALA A 193 -2.18 -1.82 9.86
CA ALA A 193 -2.54 -0.71 10.75
C ALA A 193 -1.46 0.37 10.79
N ALA A 194 -0.21 -0.02 10.63
CA ALA A 194 0.96 0.83 10.65
C ALA A 194 1.10 1.65 9.34
N PRO A 195 1.80 2.80 9.37
CA PRO A 195 2.12 3.56 8.16
C PRO A 195 3.18 2.89 7.28
N GLU A 196 3.92 1.92 7.80
CA GLU A 196 4.92 1.13 7.07
C GLU A 196 4.29 0.16 6.07
N THR A 197 4.98 -0.10 4.95
CA THR A 197 4.58 -1.10 3.94
C THR A 197 5.78 -1.95 3.51
N VAL A 198 5.51 -3.10 2.91
CA VAL A 198 6.52 -4.01 2.37
C VAL A 198 6.56 -3.87 0.86
N ILE A 199 7.75 -3.69 0.30
CA ILE A 199 7.99 -3.73 -1.14
C ILE A 199 9.08 -4.75 -1.48
N THR A 200 9.02 -5.24 -2.70
CA THR A 200 10.04 -6.14 -3.26
C THR A 200 11.05 -5.35 -4.07
N ARG A 201 12.34 -5.59 -3.84
CA ARG A 201 13.47 -4.91 -4.50
C ARG A 201 14.40 -5.93 -5.14
N PRO A 202 14.37 -6.09 -6.47
CA PRO A 202 15.36 -6.89 -7.18
C PRO A 202 16.69 -6.13 -7.28
N ILE A 203 17.80 -6.81 -7.02
CA ILE A 203 19.14 -6.21 -7.03
C ILE A 203 19.85 -6.60 -8.31
N THR A 204 20.26 -5.61 -9.08
CA THR A 204 20.96 -5.83 -10.36
C THR A 204 22.45 -5.55 -10.18
N ALA A 205 23.30 -6.22 -10.97
CA ALA A 205 24.72 -5.95 -10.96
C ALA A 205 25.02 -4.49 -11.31
N GLY A 206 25.84 -3.84 -10.48
CA GLY A 206 26.17 -2.42 -10.63
C GLY A 206 25.08 -1.44 -10.16
N ASP A 207 24.05 -1.93 -9.45
CA ASP A 207 23.12 -1.08 -8.71
C ASP A 207 23.77 -0.55 -7.42
N ALA A 208 23.31 0.59 -6.90
CA ALA A 208 23.79 1.19 -5.65
C ALA A 208 23.61 0.25 -4.43
N LEU A 209 22.68 -0.70 -4.54
CA LEU A 209 22.43 -1.72 -3.52
C LEU A 209 23.33 -2.96 -3.65
N ASP A 210 24.03 -3.14 -4.77
CA ASP A 210 24.95 -4.27 -4.98
C ASP A 210 26.20 -4.12 -4.07
N GLY A 211 26.38 -5.06 -3.15
CA GLY A 211 27.43 -5.02 -2.13
C GLY A 211 27.11 -4.16 -0.91
N ALA A 212 25.96 -3.48 -0.87
CA ALA A 212 25.51 -2.72 0.30
C ALA A 212 25.18 -3.67 1.47
N THR A 213 25.45 -3.22 2.70
CA THR A 213 25.06 -3.94 3.92
C THR A 213 23.64 -3.58 4.32
N ILE A 214 22.92 -4.49 4.97
CA ILE A 214 21.55 -4.23 5.43
C ILE A 214 21.50 -3.05 6.41
N ASP A 215 22.45 -2.95 7.33
CA ASP A 215 22.50 -1.87 8.32
C ASP A 215 22.77 -0.48 7.74
N SER A 216 23.27 -0.39 6.50
CA SER A 216 23.43 0.92 5.83
C SER A 216 22.14 1.46 5.22
N LEU A 217 21.07 0.64 5.18
CA LEU A 217 19.82 1.03 4.56
C LEU A 217 18.90 1.74 5.57
N PRO A 218 18.14 2.77 5.15
CA PRO A 218 17.22 3.51 6.02
C PRO A 218 15.89 2.75 6.29
N VAL A 219 15.89 1.43 6.10
CA VAL A 219 14.71 0.55 6.00
C VAL A 219 15.04 -0.81 6.60
N LEU A 220 14.02 -1.59 6.99
CA LEU A 220 14.21 -2.95 7.51
C LEU A 220 14.14 -3.97 6.37
N VAL A 221 15.16 -4.79 6.20
CA VAL A 221 15.11 -5.95 5.29
C VAL A 221 14.57 -7.15 6.06
N ILE A 222 13.38 -7.63 5.69
CA ILE A 222 12.72 -8.73 6.39
C ILE A 222 13.04 -10.10 5.79
N ALA A 223 13.41 -10.13 4.50
CA ALA A 223 13.88 -11.34 3.84
C ALA A 223 14.74 -11.01 2.61
N ILE A 224 15.62 -11.93 2.23
CA ILE A 224 16.34 -11.93 0.94
C ILE A 224 16.12 -13.28 0.28
N ASP A 225 15.76 -13.29 -0.99
CA ASP A 225 15.75 -14.47 -1.85
C ASP A 225 16.91 -14.39 -2.83
N ARG A 226 17.86 -15.33 -2.73
CA ARG A 226 19.07 -15.38 -3.56
C ARG A 226 18.92 -16.25 -4.83
N GLY A 227 17.70 -16.65 -5.19
CA GLY A 227 17.45 -17.39 -6.44
C GLY A 227 17.83 -18.88 -6.41
N GLY A 228 17.60 -19.54 -5.28
CA GLY A 228 17.71 -21.00 -5.14
C GLY A 228 16.35 -21.70 -5.29
N LEU A 229 16.33 -22.91 -5.86
CA LEU A 229 15.11 -23.75 -5.95
C LEU A 229 14.74 -24.44 -4.62
N ASP A 230 15.47 -24.15 -3.54
CA ASP A 230 15.30 -24.72 -2.20
C ASP A 230 15.17 -23.62 -1.12
N GLU A 231 14.57 -23.96 0.03
CA GLU A 231 14.39 -23.04 1.18
C GLU A 231 15.73 -22.49 1.73
N SER A 232 16.86 -23.09 1.34
CA SER A 232 18.23 -22.68 1.66
C SER A 232 18.63 -21.35 1.01
N GLY A 233 17.97 -20.96 -0.09
CA GLY A 233 18.21 -19.71 -0.81
C GLY A 233 17.52 -18.49 -0.20
N GLN A 234 16.68 -18.68 0.82
CA GLN A 234 15.93 -17.62 1.48
C GLN A 234 16.48 -17.31 2.87
N LEU A 235 16.90 -16.07 3.07
CA LEU A 235 17.35 -15.55 4.36
C LEU A 235 16.22 -14.75 4.98
N ALA A 236 15.54 -15.31 5.98
CA ALA A 236 14.54 -14.60 6.77
C ALA A 236 15.22 -13.81 7.91
N LEU A 237 14.82 -12.55 8.10
CA LEU A 237 15.41 -11.61 9.07
C LEU A 237 16.95 -11.64 9.04
N PRO A 238 17.55 -11.34 7.88
CA PRO A 238 19.01 -11.36 7.71
C PRO A 238 19.71 -10.39 8.68
N ALA A 239 20.92 -10.76 9.10
CA ALA A 239 21.72 -9.94 10.01
C ALA A 239 22.19 -8.64 9.33
N GLY A 240 22.43 -7.59 10.11
CA GLY A 240 22.76 -6.26 9.61
C GLY A 240 24.02 -6.18 8.74
N GLU A 241 25.00 -7.03 9.01
CA GLU A 241 26.24 -7.17 8.26
C GLU A 241 26.10 -7.95 6.94
N THR A 242 24.93 -8.55 6.68
CA THR A 242 24.66 -9.29 5.45
C THR A 242 24.78 -8.33 4.27
N ARG A 243 25.53 -8.75 3.25
CA ARG A 243 25.64 -8.00 1.99
C ARG A 243 24.60 -8.48 1.00
N LEU A 244 24.02 -7.50 0.34
CA LEU A 244 23.17 -7.67 -0.82
C LEU A 244 24.04 -7.99 -2.04
N GLU A 245 23.60 -8.95 -2.83
CA GLU A 245 24.31 -9.43 -4.02
C GLU A 245 23.45 -9.24 -5.27
N ALA A 246 24.08 -8.96 -6.41
CA ALA A 246 23.39 -8.97 -7.68
C ALA A 246 22.66 -10.30 -7.93
N GLY A 247 21.37 -10.22 -8.26
CA GLY A 247 20.46 -11.37 -8.40
C GLY A 247 19.58 -11.61 -7.18
N ASP A 248 19.87 -10.96 -6.04
CA ASP A 248 19.02 -11.02 -4.85
C ASP A 248 17.67 -10.33 -5.10
N VAL A 249 16.64 -10.82 -4.43
CA VAL A 249 15.35 -10.16 -4.27
C VAL A 249 15.13 -9.87 -2.79
N ALA A 250 15.28 -8.60 -2.42
CA ALA A 250 15.09 -8.14 -1.05
C ALA A 250 13.63 -7.75 -0.79
N TYR A 251 13.08 -8.21 0.33
CA TYR A 251 11.78 -7.80 0.85
C TYR A 251 12.02 -6.76 1.94
N VAL A 252 11.57 -5.54 1.68
CA VAL A 252 11.94 -4.36 2.46
C VAL A 252 10.69 -3.77 3.09
N LEU A 253 10.71 -3.65 4.42
CA LEU A 253 9.68 -2.98 5.23
C LEU A 253 10.15 -1.57 5.60
N GLY A 254 9.33 -0.58 5.34
CA GLY A 254 9.61 0.80 5.73
C GLY A 254 8.43 1.72 5.52
N ARG A 255 8.54 2.96 6.00
CA ARG A 255 7.59 4.00 5.62
C ARG A 255 7.80 4.40 4.17
N PRO A 256 6.76 4.82 3.43
CA PRO A 256 6.89 5.23 2.04
C PRO A 256 8.00 6.24 1.78
N GLU A 257 8.23 7.20 2.69
CA GLU A 257 9.29 8.19 2.52
C GLU A 257 10.70 7.56 2.57
N ALA A 258 10.88 6.53 3.41
CA ALA A 258 12.15 5.81 3.51
C ALA A 258 12.36 4.89 2.30
N LEU A 259 11.30 4.25 1.83
CA LEU A 259 11.32 3.40 0.63
C LEU A 259 11.59 4.22 -0.64
N ARG A 260 11.06 5.45 -0.73
CA ARG A 260 11.35 6.39 -1.83
C ARG A 260 12.81 6.81 -1.84
N ARG A 261 13.38 7.20 -0.68
CA ARG A 261 14.82 7.52 -0.56
C ARG A 261 15.71 6.35 -0.95
N LEU A 262 15.32 5.13 -0.62
CA LEU A 262 16.01 3.93 -1.07
C LEU A 262 16.06 3.86 -2.61
N ALA A 263 14.93 4.12 -3.28
CA ALA A 263 14.87 4.14 -4.75
C ALA A 263 15.57 5.36 -5.38
N GLU A 264 15.77 6.45 -4.65
CA GLU A 264 16.55 7.61 -5.11
C GLU A 264 18.05 7.31 -5.11
N LEU A 265 18.56 6.59 -4.10
CA LEU A 265 19.96 6.14 -4.05
C LEU A 265 20.35 5.33 -5.31
N GLU A 266 19.45 4.50 -5.83
CA GLU A 266 19.63 3.74 -7.08
C GLU A 266 19.77 4.66 -8.33
N ARG A 267 19.17 5.85 -8.31
CA ARG A 267 19.18 6.78 -9.47
C ARG A 267 20.41 7.68 -9.48
N GLU A 268 20.89 8.08 -8.31
CA GLU A 268 22.04 8.98 -8.18
C GLU A 268 23.34 8.31 -8.68
N ASP A 269 23.50 7.01 -8.47
CA ASP A 269 24.71 6.27 -8.90
C ASP A 269 24.76 6.07 -10.43
N ARG A 270 23.60 5.86 -11.08
CA ARG A 270 23.49 5.81 -12.55
C ARG A 270 23.74 7.15 -13.24
N SER A 271 23.65 8.25 -12.51
CA SER A 271 23.89 9.61 -13.03
C SER A 271 25.36 10.02 -12.94
N GLY A 272 26.19 9.24 -12.24
CA GLY A 272 27.61 9.49 -12.02
C GLY A 272 28.55 8.91 -13.09
N GLU A 273 28.06 8.14 -14.05
CA GLU A 273 28.90 7.62 -15.14
C GLU A 273 29.20 8.74 -16.17
N PRO A 274 30.48 9.10 -16.41
CA PRO A 274 30.82 10.02 -17.47
C PRO A 274 30.45 9.39 -18.81
N SER A 275 29.56 10.07 -19.54
CA SER A 275 29.19 9.75 -20.92
C SER A 275 30.42 9.37 -21.74
N PRO A 276 30.47 8.19 -22.41
CA PRO A 276 31.65 7.77 -23.14
C PRO A 276 31.92 8.79 -24.25
N THR A 277 33.10 9.41 -24.16
CA THR A 277 33.62 10.38 -25.10
C THR A 277 33.52 9.83 -26.52
N ALA A 278 32.78 10.53 -27.38
CA ALA A 278 32.69 10.22 -28.79
C ALA A 278 34.10 10.07 -29.40
N HIS A 279 34.41 8.88 -29.93
CA HIS A 279 35.60 8.67 -30.72
C HIS A 279 35.58 9.60 -31.95
N PRO A 280 36.64 10.38 -32.21
CA PRO A 280 36.76 11.13 -33.45
C PRO A 280 36.90 10.14 -34.61
N GLN A 281 36.03 10.26 -35.61
CA GLN A 281 36.27 9.64 -36.91
C GLN A 281 37.40 10.39 -37.60
N GLU A 282 38.56 9.76 -37.72
CA GLU A 282 39.57 10.12 -38.72
C GLU A 282 39.50 9.17 -39.92
N ARG A 283 39.92 9.73 -41.05
CA ARG A 283 39.60 9.36 -42.43
C ARG A 283 40.32 8.12 -42.96
#